data_AF-A0A3D9E9P9-F1
#
_entry.id   AF-A0A3D9E9P9-F1
#
_cell.length_a   1.000
_cell.length_b   1.000
_cell.length_c   1.000
_cell.angle_alpha   90.00
_cell.angle_beta   90.00
_cell.angle_gamma   90.00
#
_symmetry.space_group_name_H-M   'P 1'
#
loop_
_entity.id
_entity.type
_entity.pdbx_description
1 polymer ?
#
loop_
_entity_poly.entity_id
_entity_poly.type
_entity_poly.pdbx_seq_one_letter_code
_entity_poly.pdbx_strand_id
1 'polypeptide(L)'
;MLSAAGLGSDVPHGVQHGLSTRVKTIVDHAVAEYTSRNLPMLQAELDHQSERNRRRSYRPAEGLEPEFDGMPLDPDPEPGSPFLFTLSGLAAEEDAALPALPPLSDAAKAALRQEVGLADDYANMIGREVCTILLRHRLRIQAAVAEFVEPQIAALLDDLTRSLDAPFDPRDAEPPAS
;
A
#
# COMPACT_ATOMS: atom_id res chain seq x y z
N MET A 1 -14.21 5.47 -3.95
CA MET A 1 -13.75 4.62 -5.08
C MET A 1 -14.46 3.28 -5.14
N LEU A 2 -14.39 2.41 -4.11
CA LEU A 2 -15.02 1.08 -4.14
C LEU A 2 -16.53 1.11 -4.42
N SER A 3 -17.27 2.02 -3.79
CA SER A 3 -18.69 2.22 -4.06
C SER A 3 -18.97 2.69 -5.49
N ALA A 4 -18.07 3.50 -6.09
CA ALA A 4 -18.17 3.94 -7.48
C ALA A 4 -17.96 2.77 -8.46
N ALA A 5 -17.08 1.83 -8.11
CA ALA A 5 -16.90 0.56 -8.82
C ALA A 5 -18.06 -0.43 -8.59
N GLY A 6 -18.99 -0.12 -7.68
CA GLY A 6 -20.12 -0.98 -7.33
C GLY A 6 -19.76 -2.20 -6.50
N LEU A 7 -18.60 -2.18 -5.83
CA LEU A 7 -18.21 -3.21 -4.88
C LEU A 7 -18.78 -2.86 -3.50
N GLY A 8 -19.61 -3.75 -2.97
CA GLY A 8 -20.17 -3.68 -1.63
C GLY A 8 -19.34 -4.46 -0.61
N SER A 9 -19.87 -4.58 0.61
CA SER A 9 -19.26 -5.35 1.70
C SER A 9 -19.27 -6.87 1.48
N ASP A 10 -20.01 -7.34 0.47
CA ASP A 10 -20.16 -8.72 0.03
C ASP A 10 -19.00 -9.20 -0.85
N VAL A 11 -18.17 -8.29 -1.34
CA VAL A 11 -17.00 -8.62 -2.18
C VAL A 11 -15.79 -8.94 -1.29
N PRO A 12 -15.02 -10.02 -1.53
CA PRO A 12 -13.86 -10.35 -0.71
C PRO A 12 -12.84 -9.22 -0.58
N HIS A 13 -12.22 -9.10 0.59
CA HIS A 13 -11.23 -8.06 0.90
C HIS A 13 -10.09 -8.01 -0.13
N GLY A 14 -9.57 -9.17 -0.58
CA GLY A 14 -8.50 -9.22 -1.57
C GLY A 14 -8.87 -8.56 -2.91
N VAL A 15 -10.13 -8.66 -3.34
CA VAL A 15 -10.63 -8.01 -4.56
C VAL A 15 -10.75 -6.50 -4.35
N GLN A 16 -11.31 -6.07 -3.21
CA GLN A 16 -11.43 -4.66 -2.86
C GLN A 16 -10.05 -4.00 -2.76
N HIS A 17 -9.12 -4.63 -2.03
CA HIS A 17 -7.75 -4.17 -1.86
C HIS A 17 -7.03 -4.12 -3.21
N GLY A 18 -7.08 -5.20 -4.00
CA GLY A 18 -6.44 -5.26 -5.31
C GLY A 18 -6.91 -4.17 -6.28
N LEU A 19 -8.22 -3.87 -6.31
CA LEU A 19 -8.73 -2.74 -7.09
C LEU A 19 -8.24 -1.40 -6.55
N SER A 20 -8.36 -1.18 -5.23
CA SER A 20 -7.97 0.06 -4.58
C SER A 20 -6.48 0.38 -4.82
N THR A 21 -5.60 -0.61 -4.67
CA THR A 21 -4.16 -0.46 -4.90
C THR A 21 -3.86 -0.09 -6.35
N ARG A 22 -4.45 -0.78 -7.33
CA ARG A 22 -4.25 -0.47 -8.76
C ARG A 22 -4.74 0.93 -9.11
N VAL A 23 -5.90 1.33 -8.59
CA VAL A 23 -6.44 2.66 -8.84
C VAL A 23 -5.57 3.74 -8.17
N LYS A 24 -5.12 3.50 -6.94
CA LYS A 24 -4.16 4.37 -6.26
C LYS A 24 -2.90 4.55 -7.11
N THR A 25 -2.32 3.48 -7.65
CA THR A 25 -1.16 3.56 -8.55
C THR A 25 -1.40 4.44 -9.78
N ILE A 26 -2.60 4.38 -10.38
CA ILE A 26 -2.96 5.24 -11.52
C ILE A 26 -2.97 6.72 -11.11
N VAL A 27 -3.60 7.03 -9.97
CA VAL A 27 -3.64 8.40 -9.43
C VAL A 27 -2.23 8.89 -9.10
N ASP A 28 -1.45 8.08 -8.38
CA ASP A 28 -0.07 8.40 -7.99
C ASP A 28 0.80 8.68 -9.21
N HIS A 29 0.68 7.88 -10.28
CA HIS A 29 1.40 8.11 -11.53
C HIS A 29 1.01 9.44 -12.19
N ALA A 30 -0.29 9.75 -12.26
CA ALA A 30 -0.75 11.02 -12.83
C ALA A 30 -0.26 12.23 -12.01
N VAL A 31 -0.27 12.13 -10.68
CA VAL A 31 0.23 13.17 -9.78
C VAL A 31 1.75 13.34 -9.95
N ALA A 32 2.50 12.25 -10.08
CA ALA A 32 3.94 12.30 -10.33
C ALA A 32 4.25 12.99 -11.68
N GLU A 33 3.52 12.65 -12.74
CA GLU A 33 3.66 13.30 -14.05
C GLU A 33 3.33 14.80 -13.97
N TYR A 34 2.25 15.17 -13.30
CA TYR A 34 1.88 16.57 -13.07
C TYR A 34 2.95 17.32 -12.26
N THR A 35 3.44 16.71 -11.19
CA THR A 35 4.46 17.29 -10.31
C THR A 35 5.74 17.58 -11.09
N SER A 36 6.24 16.60 -11.83
CA SER A 36 7.48 16.74 -12.61
C SER A 36 7.42 17.84 -13.68
N ARG A 37 6.24 18.12 -14.22
CA ARG A 37 6.04 19.12 -15.29
C ARG A 37 5.73 20.52 -14.77
N ASN A 38 5.05 20.63 -13.64
CA ASN A 38 4.42 21.88 -13.20
C ASN A 38 4.93 22.40 -11.86
N LEU A 39 5.53 21.55 -11.03
CA LEU A 39 5.87 21.85 -9.63
C LEU A 39 7.38 21.67 -9.39
N PRO A 40 8.22 22.58 -9.94
CA PRO A 40 9.67 22.40 -9.95
C PRO A 40 10.32 22.45 -8.55
N MET A 41 9.76 23.19 -7.59
CA MET A 41 10.31 23.21 -6.22
C MET A 41 10.01 21.92 -5.47
N LEU A 42 8.78 21.40 -5.60
CA LEU A 42 8.39 20.12 -5.04
C LEU A 42 9.17 18.99 -5.69
N GLN A 43 9.32 18.99 -7.02
CA GLN A 43 10.11 17.98 -7.73
C GLN A 43 11.57 17.99 -7.28
N ALA A 44 12.20 19.17 -7.17
CA ALA A 44 13.58 19.27 -6.71
C ALA A 44 13.76 18.74 -5.28
N GLU A 45 12.79 19.01 -4.38
CA GLU A 45 12.82 18.46 -3.03
C GLU A 45 12.65 16.93 -3.03
N LEU A 46 11.72 16.39 -3.81
CA LEU A 46 11.54 14.94 -3.95
C LEU A 46 12.79 14.26 -4.51
N ASP A 47 13.47 14.88 -5.47
CA ASP A 47 14.73 14.39 -6.03
C ASP A 47 15.84 14.41 -4.98
N HIS A 48 15.96 15.50 -4.20
CA HIS A 48 16.91 15.60 -3.08
C HIS A 48 16.66 14.52 -2.01
N GLN A 49 15.40 14.25 -1.67
CA GLN A 49 15.05 13.17 -0.73
C GLN A 49 15.33 11.79 -1.32
N SER A 50 15.02 11.57 -2.60
CA SER A 50 15.32 10.32 -3.32
C SER A 50 16.82 10.06 -3.38
N GLU A 51 17.64 11.07 -3.65
CA GLU A 51 19.10 10.98 -3.61
C GLU A 51 19.62 10.67 -2.21
N ARG A 52 19.08 11.32 -1.19
CA ARG A 52 19.44 11.06 0.22
C ARG A 52 19.10 9.63 0.60
N ASN A 53 17.89 9.16 0.29
CA ASN A 53 17.48 7.79 0.51
C ASN A 53 18.43 6.84 -0.22
N ARG A 54 18.73 7.08 -1.51
CA ARG A 54 19.69 6.29 -2.31
C ARG A 54 21.08 6.12 -1.67
N ARG A 55 21.52 7.09 -0.86
CA ARG A 55 22.81 7.03 -0.14
C ARG A 55 22.78 6.17 1.12
N ARG A 56 21.59 5.86 1.66
CA ARG A 56 21.42 4.91 2.76
C ARG A 56 21.61 3.49 2.24
N SER A 57 22.56 2.77 2.81
CA SER A 57 22.84 1.35 2.58
C SER A 57 21.86 0.46 3.35
N TYR A 58 21.39 0.86 4.53
CA TYR A 58 20.40 0.12 5.31
C TYR A 58 19.01 0.76 5.25
N ARG A 59 18.02 -0.02 4.78
CA ARG A 59 16.61 0.41 4.64
C ARG A 59 15.66 -0.75 4.96
N PRO A 60 15.35 -0.97 6.24
CA PRO A 60 14.64 -2.18 6.66
C PRO A 60 13.15 -2.21 6.27
N ALA A 61 12.59 -1.08 5.80
CA ALA A 61 11.21 -0.98 5.33
C ALA A 61 11.07 -1.03 3.78
N GLU A 62 12.17 -1.08 3.02
CA GLU A 62 12.13 -1.11 1.56
C GLU A 62 12.31 -2.53 1.02
N GLY A 63 11.69 -2.84 -0.13
CA GLY A 63 11.85 -4.14 -0.81
C GLY A 63 11.13 -5.31 -0.13
N LEU A 64 10.17 -5.01 0.76
CA LEU A 64 9.36 -6.01 1.44
C LEU A 64 8.29 -6.59 0.51
N GLU A 65 7.91 -7.84 0.77
CA GLU A 65 6.72 -8.42 0.14
C GLU A 65 5.46 -7.70 0.66
N PRO A 66 4.35 -7.65 -0.13
CA PRO A 66 3.15 -6.86 0.22
C PRO A 66 2.57 -7.18 1.60
N GLU A 67 2.71 -8.41 2.09
CA GLU A 67 2.27 -8.85 3.42
C GLU A 67 3.07 -8.22 4.57
N PHE A 68 4.31 -7.79 4.33
CA PHE A 68 5.19 -7.18 5.32
C PHE A 68 5.27 -5.65 5.19
N ASP A 69 4.75 -5.09 4.08
CA ASP A 69 4.70 -3.64 3.88
C ASP A 69 3.85 -2.97 4.98
N GLY A 70 4.45 -2.04 5.71
CA GLY A 70 3.81 -1.32 6.82
C GLY A 70 3.74 -2.08 8.16
N MET A 71 4.36 -3.26 8.30
CA MET A 71 4.50 -3.90 9.61
C MET A 71 5.41 -3.08 10.54
N PRO A 72 5.16 -3.08 11.86
CA PRO A 72 6.06 -2.46 12.83
C PRO A 72 7.46 -3.07 12.76
N LEU A 73 8.49 -2.23 12.61
CA LEU A 73 9.89 -2.62 12.50
C LEU A 73 10.43 -3.24 13.79
N ASP A 74 10.05 -2.67 14.93
CA ASP A 74 10.45 -3.12 16.25
C ASP A 74 9.19 -3.40 17.08
N PRO A 75 9.17 -4.47 17.89
CA PRO A 75 8.06 -4.75 18.80
C PRO A 75 8.03 -3.74 19.95
N ASP A 76 6.87 -3.61 20.60
CA ASP A 76 6.74 -2.78 21.80
C ASP A 76 7.64 -3.33 22.93
N PRO A 77 8.41 -2.47 23.62
CA PRO A 77 9.30 -2.91 24.68
C PRO A 77 8.51 -3.34 25.93
N GLU A 78 8.82 -4.52 26.46
CA GLU A 78 8.27 -5.01 27.73
C GLU A 78 8.80 -4.18 28.91
N PRO A 79 7.98 -3.86 29.93
CA PRO A 79 8.42 -3.12 31.11
C PRO A 79 9.65 -3.77 31.77
N GLY A 80 10.78 -3.04 31.82
CA GLY A 80 12.05 -3.51 32.40
C GLY A 80 13.03 -4.17 31.42
N SER A 81 12.66 -4.32 30.14
CA SER A 81 13.48 -4.96 29.11
C SER A 81 13.83 -3.96 27.99
N PRO A 82 14.86 -3.10 28.14
CA PRO A 82 15.26 -2.24 27.03
C PRO A 82 15.92 -3.09 25.93
N PHE A 83 15.54 -2.85 24.67
CA PHE A 83 16.33 -3.33 23.54
C PHE A 83 17.69 -2.63 23.56
N LEU A 84 18.78 -3.39 23.55
CA LEU A 84 20.13 -2.82 23.45
C LEU A 84 20.39 -2.19 22.07
N PHE A 85 19.67 -2.64 21.04
CA PHE A 85 19.66 -2.09 19.68
C PHE A 85 18.28 -2.37 19.05
N THR A 86 17.78 -1.43 18.25
CA THR A 86 16.52 -1.56 17.49
C THR A 86 16.79 -1.37 16.01
N LEU A 87 16.00 -2.01 15.14
CA LEU A 87 16.14 -1.84 13.68
C LEU A 87 15.86 -0.39 13.27
N SER A 88 14.90 0.26 13.93
CA SER A 88 14.63 1.69 13.78
C SER A 88 15.80 2.54 14.26
N GLY A 89 16.45 2.17 15.37
CA GLY A 89 17.63 2.85 15.90
C GLY A 89 18.81 2.77 14.94
N LEU A 90 19.09 1.59 14.40
CA LEU A 90 20.16 1.40 13.42
C LEU A 90 19.89 2.19 12.12
N ALA A 91 18.63 2.22 11.66
CA ALA A 91 18.24 3.04 10.52
C ALA A 91 18.42 4.55 10.79
N ALA A 92 18.12 5.01 12.01
CA ALA A 92 18.29 6.40 12.42
C ALA A 92 19.78 6.79 12.53
N GLU A 93 20.65 5.90 13.01
CA GLU A 93 22.10 6.11 13.04
C GLU A 93 22.66 6.31 11.63
N GLU A 94 22.21 5.50 10.68
CA GLU A 94 22.65 5.64 9.29
C GLU A 94 22.12 6.91 8.62
N ASP A 95 20.90 7.35 8.96
CA ASP A 95 20.41 8.65 8.52
C ASP A 95 21.17 9.83 9.15
N ALA A 96 21.57 9.72 10.41
CA ALA A 96 22.36 10.73 11.11
C ALA A 96 23.78 10.86 10.53
N ALA A 97 24.34 9.79 9.97
CA ALA A 97 25.63 9.81 9.28
C ALA A 97 25.60 10.61 7.97
N LEU A 98 24.41 10.81 7.37
CA LEU A 98 24.26 11.60 6.15
C LEU A 98 24.25 13.10 6.47
N PRO A 99 25.07 13.92 5.78
CA PRO A 99 25.12 15.37 5.99
C PRO A 99 23.72 16.00 5.96
N ALA A 100 23.41 16.85 6.94
CA ALA A 100 22.12 17.54 6.98
C ALA A 100 21.92 18.43 5.74
N LEU A 101 20.68 18.49 5.24
CA LEU A 101 20.34 19.41 4.16
C LEU A 101 20.41 20.86 4.65
N PRO A 102 20.89 21.80 3.83
CA PRO A 102 20.83 23.21 4.17
C PRO A 102 19.36 23.62 4.35
N PRO A 103 19.04 24.45 5.35
CA PRO A 103 17.66 24.83 5.61
C PRO A 103 17.11 25.67 4.45
N LEU A 104 15.86 25.38 4.07
CA LEU A 104 15.13 26.20 3.10
C LEU A 104 14.93 27.62 3.63
N SER A 105 15.04 28.61 2.74
CA SER A 105 14.63 29.98 3.04
C SER A 105 13.12 30.05 3.26
N ASP A 106 12.63 31.09 3.93
CA ASP A 106 11.19 31.24 4.20
C ASP A 106 10.37 31.38 2.90
N ALA A 107 10.95 32.03 1.88
CA ALA A 107 10.36 32.10 0.55
C ALA A 107 10.28 30.72 -0.11
N ALA A 108 11.35 29.91 -0.03
CA ALA A 108 11.34 28.55 -0.56
C ALA A 108 10.34 27.65 0.17
N LYS A 109 10.22 27.76 1.50
CA LYS A 109 9.19 27.05 2.27
C LYS A 109 7.78 27.45 1.86
N ALA A 110 7.54 28.75 1.63
CA ALA A 110 6.24 29.23 1.19
C ALA A 110 5.88 28.69 -0.20
N ALA A 111 6.82 28.74 -1.15
CA ALA A 111 6.65 28.17 -2.49
C ALA A 111 6.39 26.66 -2.45
N LEU A 112 7.17 25.92 -1.65
CA LEU A 112 6.98 24.47 -1.49
C LEU A 112 5.60 24.12 -0.93
N ARG A 113 5.11 24.85 0.08
CA ARG A 113 3.75 24.63 0.61
C ARG A 113 2.67 24.89 -0.44
N GLN A 114 2.86 25.91 -1.27
CA GLN A 114 1.94 26.20 -2.37
C GLN A 114 1.93 25.05 -3.39
N GLU A 115 3.10 24.57 -3.80
CA GLU A 115 3.21 23.48 -4.77
C GLU A 115 2.66 22.15 -4.21
N VAL A 116 2.88 21.86 -2.92
CA VAL A 116 2.23 20.71 -2.25
C VAL A 116 0.71 20.82 -2.30
N GLY A 117 0.15 22.02 -2.05
CA GLY A 117 -1.28 22.25 -2.18
C GLY A 117 -1.79 21.98 -3.61
N LEU A 118 -1.05 22.44 -4.62
CA LEU A 118 -1.40 22.19 -6.02
C LEU A 118 -1.34 20.70 -6.41
N ALA A 119 -0.38 19.95 -5.86
CA ALA A 119 -0.31 18.50 -6.07
C ALA A 119 -1.51 17.78 -5.44
N ASP A 120 -1.93 18.17 -4.23
CA ASP A 120 -3.09 17.59 -3.54
C ASP A 120 -4.40 17.91 -4.27
N ASP A 121 -4.58 19.16 -4.72
CA ASP A 121 -5.73 19.57 -5.54
C ASP A 121 -5.81 18.74 -6.82
N TYR A 122 -4.67 18.50 -7.48
CA TYR A 122 -4.60 17.67 -8.67
C TYR A 122 -4.92 16.20 -8.37
N ALA A 123 -4.41 15.64 -7.27
CA ALA A 123 -4.74 14.29 -6.83
C ALA A 123 -6.24 14.12 -6.58
N ASN A 124 -6.86 15.10 -5.92
CA ASN A 124 -8.31 15.14 -5.67
C ASN A 124 -9.12 15.21 -6.97
N MET A 125 -8.67 16.01 -7.94
CA MET A 125 -9.31 16.11 -9.26
C MET A 125 -9.26 14.77 -10.00
N ILE A 126 -8.07 14.16 -10.15
CA ILE A 126 -7.91 12.88 -10.84
C ILE A 126 -8.68 11.77 -10.11
N GLY A 127 -8.67 11.74 -8.77
CA GLY A 127 -9.44 10.78 -7.99
C GLY A 127 -10.95 10.85 -8.28
N ARG A 128 -11.50 12.05 -8.49
CA ARG A 128 -12.91 12.24 -8.87
C ARG A 128 -13.20 11.80 -10.30
N GLU A 129 -12.29 12.08 -11.24
CA GLU A 129 -12.41 11.63 -12.64
C GLU A 129 -12.40 10.11 -12.73
N VAL A 130 -11.47 9.47 -12.03
CA VAL A 130 -11.40 8.01 -11.91
C VAL A 130 -12.70 7.45 -11.33
N CYS A 131 -13.26 8.05 -10.27
CA CYS A 131 -14.56 7.63 -9.75
C CYS A 131 -15.67 7.71 -10.81
N THR A 132 -15.68 8.76 -11.63
CA THR A 132 -16.65 8.94 -12.73
C THR A 132 -16.50 7.85 -13.79
N ILE A 133 -15.27 7.49 -14.14
CA ILE A 133 -14.98 6.39 -15.07
C ILE A 133 -15.43 5.05 -14.48
N LEU A 134 -15.12 4.79 -13.21
CA LEU A 134 -15.54 3.56 -12.51
C LEU A 134 -17.06 3.40 -12.48
N LEU A 135 -17.80 4.48 -12.25
CA LEU A 135 -19.27 4.47 -12.31
C LEU A 135 -19.79 3.97 -13.66
N ARG A 136 -19.16 4.37 -14.77
CA ARG A 136 -19.53 3.93 -16.12
C ARG A 136 -19.28 2.44 -16.33
N HIS A 137 -18.27 1.88 -15.66
CA HIS A 137 -17.90 0.47 -15.77
C HIS A 137 -18.51 -0.44 -14.70
N ARG A 138 -19.31 0.12 -13.79
CA ARG A 138 -19.87 -0.58 -12.63
C ARG A 138 -20.47 -1.95 -12.96
N LEU A 139 -21.36 -2.02 -13.95
CA LEU A 139 -22.04 -3.27 -14.32
C LEU A 139 -21.07 -4.33 -14.86
N ARG A 140 -20.04 -3.91 -15.60
CA ARG A 140 -19.00 -4.80 -16.11
C ARG A 140 -18.11 -5.34 -14.98
N ILE A 141 -17.79 -4.49 -14.00
CA ILE A 141 -17.03 -4.89 -12.82
C ILE A 141 -17.81 -5.93 -12.01
N GLN A 142 -19.10 -5.68 -11.77
CA GLN A 142 -19.98 -6.62 -11.07
C GLN A 142 -20.11 -7.95 -11.80
N ALA A 143 -20.29 -7.93 -13.13
CA ALA A 143 -20.31 -9.15 -13.93
C ALA A 143 -19.01 -9.95 -13.81
N ALA A 144 -17.85 -9.29 -13.82
CA ALA A 144 -16.56 -9.96 -13.66
C ALA A 144 -16.39 -10.57 -12.25
N VAL A 145 -16.91 -9.92 -11.20
CA VAL A 145 -16.90 -10.49 -9.84
C VAL A 145 -17.76 -11.75 -9.80
N ALA A 146 -18.96 -11.71 -10.37
CA ALA A 146 -19.84 -12.88 -10.43
C ALA A 146 -19.23 -14.02 -11.27
N GLU A 147 -18.55 -13.70 -12.36
CA GLU A 147 -17.95 -14.70 -13.25
C GLU A 147 -16.69 -15.34 -12.65
N PHE A 148 -15.81 -14.55 -12.03
CA PHE A 148 -14.49 -15.02 -11.64
C PHE A 148 -14.32 -15.25 -10.14
N VAL A 149 -15.04 -14.52 -9.29
CA VAL A 149 -14.81 -14.53 -7.83
C VAL A 149 -15.83 -15.41 -7.12
N GLU A 150 -17.13 -15.25 -7.41
CA GLU A 150 -18.19 -16.02 -6.74
C GLU A 150 -18.00 -17.55 -6.83
N PRO A 151 -17.58 -18.15 -7.96
CA PRO A 151 -17.34 -19.59 -8.03
C PRO A 151 -16.22 -20.07 -7.10
N GLN A 152 -15.19 -19.24 -6.90
CA GLN A 152 -14.07 -19.57 -6.00
C GLN A 152 -14.52 -19.53 -4.54
N ILE A 153 -15.36 -18.56 -4.16
CA ILE A 153 -15.95 -18.49 -2.82
C ILE A 153 -16.83 -19.72 -2.57
N ALA A 154 -17.68 -20.08 -3.54
CA ALA A 154 -18.55 -21.24 -3.43
C ALA A 154 -17.75 -22.54 -3.25
N ALA A 155 -16.67 -22.73 -4.02
CA ALA A 155 -15.79 -23.89 -3.86
C ALA A 155 -15.12 -23.93 -2.48
N LEU A 156 -14.62 -22.79 -1.99
CA LEU A 156 -14.01 -22.69 -0.67
C LEU A 156 -14.99 -23.03 0.46
N LEU A 157 -16.23 -22.54 0.35
CA LEU A 157 -17.28 -22.83 1.33
C LEU A 157 -17.69 -24.30 1.30
N ASP A 158 -17.82 -24.91 0.12
CA ASP A 158 -18.15 -26.33 -0.01
C ASP A 158 -17.05 -27.23 0.56
N ASP A 159 -15.78 -26.89 0.31
CA ASP A 159 -14.64 -27.59 0.92
C ASP A 159 -14.62 -27.43 2.45
N LEU A 160 -14.91 -26.23 2.96
CA LEU A 160 -15.01 -25.99 4.40
C LEU A 160 -16.15 -26.79 5.03
N THR A 161 -17.33 -26.82 4.41
CA THR A 161 -18.47 -27.65 4.86
C THR A 161 -18.10 -29.12 4.89
N ARG A 162 -17.46 -29.64 3.83
CA ARG A 162 -16.99 -31.04 3.79
C ARG A 162 -15.98 -31.34 4.91
N SER A 163 -15.05 -30.44 5.21
CA SER A 163 -14.11 -30.62 6.33
C SER A 163 -14.78 -30.60 7.71
N LEU A 164 -15.84 -29.79 7.88
CA LEU A 164 -16.55 -29.65 9.14
C LEU A 164 -17.55 -30.80 9.36
N ASP A 165 -18.09 -31.39 8.30
CA ASP A 165 -19.00 -32.55 8.36
C ASP A 165 -18.26 -33.88 8.61
N ALA A 166 -16.95 -33.95 8.34
CA ALA A 166 -16.10 -35.10 8.63
C ALA A 166 -14.77 -34.67 9.30
N PRO A 167 -14.80 -34.13 10.53
CA PRO A 167 -13.61 -33.56 11.19
C PRO A 167 -12.54 -34.61 11.55
N PHE A 168 -12.85 -35.90 11.39
CA PHE A 168 -11.96 -37.03 11.63
C PHE A 168 -12.17 -38.12 10.56
N ASP A 169 -11.97 -37.80 9.28
CA ASP A 169 -11.99 -38.83 8.23
C ASP A 169 -10.82 -39.81 8.46
N PRO A 170 -11.07 -41.11 8.71
CA PRO A 170 -10.02 -42.10 8.96
C PRO A 170 -9.10 -42.34 7.76
N ARG A 171 -9.35 -41.71 6.60
CA ARG A 171 -8.48 -41.76 5.41
C ARG A 171 -7.34 -40.73 5.43
N ASP A 172 -7.43 -39.71 6.30
CA ASP A 172 -6.34 -38.75 6.55
C ASP A 172 -5.37 -39.24 7.65
N ALA A 173 -5.72 -40.34 8.32
CA ALA A 173 -4.77 -41.08 9.13
C ALA A 173 -3.82 -41.85 8.20
N GLU A 174 -2.67 -41.24 7.91
CA GLU A 174 -1.55 -41.88 7.23
C GLU A 174 -1.33 -43.28 7.85
N PRO A 175 -1.40 -44.39 7.08
CA PRO A 175 -1.15 -45.69 7.65
C PRO A 175 0.32 -45.72 8.11
N PRO A 176 0.62 -46.28 9.30
CA PRO A 176 1.99 -46.38 9.76
C PRO A 176 2.79 -47.20 8.75
N ALA A 177 3.86 -46.61 8.22
CA ALA A 177 4.80 -47.29 7.36
C ALA A 177 5.27 -48.60 8.03
N SER A 178 5.12 -49.72 7.34
CA SER A 178 5.71 -51.01 7.67
C SER A 178 6.15 -51.70 6.40
#